data_AF-A0A9W6YNC4-F1
#
_entry.id   AF-A0A9W6YNC4-F1
#
_cell.length_a   1.000
_cell.length_b   1.000
_cell.length_c   1.000
_cell.angle_alpha   90.00
_cell.angle_beta   90.00
_cell.angle_gamma   90.00
#
_symmetry.space_group_name_H-M   'P 1'
#
loop_
_entity.id
_entity.type
_entity.pdbx_description
1 polymer ?
#
loop_
_entity_poly.entity_id
_entity_poly.type
_entity_poly.pdbx_seq_one_letter_code
_entity_poly.pdbx_strand_id
1 'polypeptide(L)'
;MDQSLATVDRSYQEYYRSKYDDCISKALCEPLHQTKAGNPKVPRYTVVAHWKLDWISSKNADEVMKAFRLCGLVPKENFNMDQSHAPLKAILRSAFNEQAWHASYKNWIN
;
A
#
# COMPACT_ATOMS: atom_id res chain seq x y z
N MET A 1 -9.88 2.07 -19.33
CA MET A 1 -8.86 1.69 -18.33
C MET A 1 -7.54 1.56 -19.04
N ASP A 2 -6.50 2.26 -18.59
CA ASP A 2 -5.14 2.17 -19.14
C ASP A 2 -4.60 0.74 -18.92
N GLN A 3 -4.23 0.05 -20.01
CA GLN A 3 -3.77 -1.34 -20.00
C GLN A 3 -2.50 -1.54 -19.15
N SER A 4 -1.75 -0.47 -18.91
CA SER A 4 -0.58 -0.48 -18.03
C SER A 4 -0.95 -0.51 -16.54
N LEU A 5 -2.08 0.12 -16.12
CA LEU A 5 -2.55 0.10 -14.73
C LEU A 5 -3.08 -1.28 -14.32
N ALA A 6 -3.83 -1.93 -15.21
CA ALA A 6 -4.34 -3.29 -14.95
C ALA A 6 -3.21 -4.32 -14.78
N THR A 7 -2.09 -4.10 -15.46
CA THR A 7 -0.88 -4.94 -15.36
C THR A 7 -0.20 -4.80 -14.00
N VAL A 8 -0.10 -3.57 -13.48
CA VAL A 8 0.51 -3.30 -12.17
C VAL A 8 -0.32 -3.87 -11.02
N ASP A 9 -1.65 -3.69 -11.06
CA ASP A 9 -2.55 -4.28 -10.06
C ASP A 9 -2.45 -5.82 -10.06
N ARG A 10 -2.50 -6.44 -11.24
CA ARG A 10 -2.34 -7.89 -11.37
C ARG A 10 -1.02 -8.39 -10.78
N SER A 11 0.08 -7.69 -11.04
CA SER A 11 1.40 -8.03 -10.48
C SER A 11 1.42 -7.96 -8.95
N TYR A 12 0.74 -6.97 -8.34
CA TYR A 12 0.61 -6.91 -6.89
C TYR A 12 -0.25 -8.05 -6.34
N GLN A 13 -1.38 -8.33 -6.97
CA GLN A 13 -2.29 -9.40 -6.55
C GLN A 13 -1.62 -10.78 -6.59
N GLU A 14 -0.84 -11.06 -7.64
CA GLU A 14 -0.06 -12.30 -7.76
C GLU A 14 1.00 -12.41 -6.65
N TYR A 15 1.75 -11.33 -6.41
CA TYR A 15 2.75 -11.29 -5.34
C TYR A 15 2.12 -11.50 -3.96
N TYR A 16 1.02 -10.77 -3.68
CA TYR A 16 0.31 -10.87 -2.41
C TYR A 16 -0.22 -12.28 -2.17
N ARG A 17 -0.85 -12.90 -3.18
CA ARG A 17 -1.35 -14.28 -3.09
C ARG A 17 -0.23 -15.26 -2.77
N SER A 18 0.90 -15.18 -3.46
CA SER A 18 2.06 -16.04 -3.17
C SER A 18 2.54 -15.89 -1.72
N LYS A 19 2.68 -14.66 -1.21
CA LYS A 19 3.08 -14.43 0.20
C LYS A 19 2.04 -14.94 1.20
N TYR A 20 0.76 -14.79 0.87
CA TYR A 20 -0.32 -15.28 1.70
C TYR A 20 -0.32 -16.82 1.77
N ASP A 21 -0.21 -17.48 0.61
CA ASP A 21 -0.17 -18.94 0.51
C ASP A 21 1.04 -19.54 1.24
N ASP A 22 2.20 -18.90 1.16
CA ASP A 22 3.38 -19.26 1.94
C ASP A 22 3.12 -19.18 3.46
N CYS A 23 2.42 -18.12 3.90
CA CYS A 23 2.08 -17.94 5.31
C CYS A 23 1.09 -19.01 5.80
N ILE A 24 0.08 -19.34 4.99
CA ILE A 24 -0.88 -20.39 5.32
C ILE A 24 -0.20 -21.76 5.32
N SER A 25 0.65 -22.05 4.33
CA SER A 25 1.39 -23.32 4.25
C SER A 25 2.29 -23.53 5.47
N LYS A 26 3.03 -22.50 5.90
CA LYS A 26 3.82 -22.56 7.14
C LYS A 26 2.95 -22.79 8.37
N ALA A 27 1.79 -22.14 8.44
CA ALA A 27 0.86 -22.32 9.55
C ALA A 27 0.22 -23.72 9.59
N LEU A 28 0.11 -24.42 8.46
CA LEU A 28 -0.33 -25.81 8.43
C LEU A 28 0.73 -26.78 8.98
N CYS A 29 2.02 -26.48 8.77
CA CYS A 29 3.13 -27.32 9.25
C CYS A 29 3.52 -27.02 10.70
N GLU A 30 3.38 -25.79 11.17
CA GLU A 30 3.89 -25.33 12.47
C GLU A 30 2.76 -24.98 13.45
N PRO A 31 2.58 -25.75 14.53
CA PRO A 31 1.51 -25.51 15.51
C PRO A 31 1.59 -24.11 16.17
N LEU A 32 2.78 -23.53 16.28
CA LEU A 32 2.97 -22.18 16.82
C LEU A 32 2.28 -21.10 15.97
N HIS A 33 2.14 -21.35 14.67
CA HIS A 33 1.50 -20.46 13.72
C HIS A 33 -0.01 -20.71 13.58
N GLN A 34 -0.58 -21.57 14.44
CA GLN A 34 -2.01 -21.82 14.53
C GLN A 34 -2.64 -21.10 15.73
N THR A 35 -3.93 -20.83 15.62
CA THR A 35 -4.78 -20.41 16.75
C THR A 35 -4.95 -21.56 17.73
N LYS A 36 -5.48 -21.28 18.93
CA LYS A 36 -5.81 -22.33 19.91
C LYS A 36 -6.79 -23.38 19.37
N ALA A 37 -7.59 -23.02 18.36
CA ALA A 37 -8.54 -23.89 17.69
C ALA A 37 -7.92 -24.68 16.52
N GLY A 38 -6.60 -24.59 16.28
CA GLY A 38 -5.90 -25.28 15.19
C GLY A 38 -5.97 -24.59 13.83
N ASN A 39 -6.72 -23.49 13.70
CA ASN A 39 -6.78 -22.73 12.44
C ASN A 39 -5.49 -21.96 12.18
N PRO A 40 -4.99 -21.87 10.92
CA PRO A 40 -3.88 -21.00 10.56
C PRO A 40 -4.08 -19.56 11.05
N LYS A 41 -3.06 -18.95 11.66
CA LYS A 41 -3.10 -17.52 11.99
C LYS A 41 -2.99 -16.71 10.71
N VAL A 42 -3.94 -15.80 10.52
CA VAL A 42 -3.91 -14.84 9.42
C VAL A 42 -2.75 -13.85 9.63
N PRO A 43 -2.03 -13.44 8.56
CA PRO A 43 -0.98 -12.43 8.65
C PRO A 43 -1.49 -11.15 9.31
N ARG A 44 -0.70 -10.60 10.25
CA ARG A 44 -1.01 -9.29 10.86
C ARG A 44 -0.82 -8.18 9.84
N TYR A 45 -1.51 -7.05 10.06
CA TYR A 45 -1.40 -5.86 9.22
C TYR A 45 0.07 -5.42 9.01
N THR A 46 0.89 -5.48 10.06
CA THR A 46 2.32 -5.13 9.98
C THR A 46 3.08 -6.02 9.01
N VAL A 47 2.76 -7.32 8.94
CA VAL A 47 3.39 -8.26 8.01
C VAL A 47 2.97 -7.93 6.57
N VAL A 48 1.68 -7.69 6.36
CA VAL A 48 1.13 -7.28 5.05
C VAL A 48 1.71 -5.95 4.57
N ALA A 49 1.93 -5.00 5.48
CA ALA A 49 2.56 -3.72 5.18
C ALA A 49 4.01 -3.90 4.71
N HIS A 50 4.79 -4.78 5.36
CA HIS A 50 6.14 -5.12 4.89
C HIS A 50 6.12 -5.78 3.51
N TRP A 51 5.20 -6.70 3.24
CA TRP A 51 5.06 -7.29 1.91
C TRP A 51 4.79 -6.24 0.82
N LYS A 52 3.97 -5.24 1.15
CA LYS A 52 3.71 -4.12 0.23
C LYS A 52 4.98 -3.30 -0.01
N LEU A 53 5.78 -3.02 1.03
CA LEU A 53 7.06 -2.31 0.89
C LEU A 53 8.08 -3.11 0.09
N ASP A 54 8.16 -4.42 0.31
CA ASP A 54 9.04 -5.33 -0.44
C ASP A 54 8.65 -5.35 -1.93
N TRP A 55 7.34 -5.42 -2.23
CA TRP A 55 6.84 -5.36 -3.60
C TRP A 55 7.16 -4.01 -4.24
N ILE A 56 6.92 -2.88 -3.56
CA ILE A 56 7.26 -1.53 -4.06
C ILE A 56 8.76 -1.43 -4.35
N SER A 57 9.61 -1.99 -3.48
CA SER A 57 11.06 -1.98 -3.64
C SER A 57 11.54 -2.82 -4.85
N SER A 58 10.72 -3.75 -5.34
CA SER A 58 10.99 -4.53 -6.55
C SER A 58 10.59 -3.85 -7.86
N LYS A 59 9.97 -2.66 -7.80
CA LYS A 59 9.41 -1.94 -8.94
C LYS A 59 10.24 -0.71 -9.29
N ASN A 60 10.17 -0.31 -10.55
CA ASN A 60 10.75 0.98 -10.96
C ASN A 60 9.81 2.15 -10.61
N ALA A 61 10.32 3.38 -10.65
CA ALA A 61 9.57 4.58 -10.28
C ALA A 61 8.26 4.75 -11.07
N ASP A 62 8.24 4.39 -12.35
CA ASP A 62 7.03 4.50 -13.19
C ASP A 62 5.95 3.50 -12.77
N GLU A 63 6.34 2.27 -12.44
CA GLU A 63 5.44 1.23 -11.93
C GLU A 63 4.90 1.60 -10.54
N VAL A 64 5.74 2.17 -9.67
CA VAL A 64 5.33 2.68 -8.35
C VAL A 64 4.34 3.82 -8.49
N MET A 65 4.60 4.79 -9.36
CA MET A 65 3.67 5.89 -9.64
C MET A 65 2.32 5.39 -10.19
N LYS A 66 2.34 4.35 -11.05
CA LYS A 66 1.12 3.67 -11.52
C LYS A 66 0.40 2.93 -10.39
N ALA A 67 1.12 2.31 -9.47
CA ALA A 67 0.54 1.65 -8.29
C ALA A 67 -0.10 2.65 -7.31
N PHE A 68 0.50 3.82 -7.12
CA PHE A 68 -0.10 4.90 -6.35
C PHE A 68 -1.31 5.52 -7.04
N ARG A 69 -1.38 5.54 -8.38
CA ARG A 69 -2.62 5.86 -9.11
C ARG A 69 -3.73 4.82 -8.86
N LEU A 70 -3.40 3.56 -8.57
CA LEU A 70 -4.39 2.54 -8.17
C LEU A 70 -4.85 2.70 -6.70
N CYS A 71 -3.96 3.12 -5.81
CA CYS A 71 -4.29 3.36 -4.39
C CYS A 71 -4.93 4.74 -4.15
N GLY A 72 -4.76 5.68 -5.09
CA GLY A 72 -5.26 7.04 -5.04
C GLY A 72 -6.43 7.25 -5.99
N LEU A 73 -7.63 7.09 -5.45
CA LEU A 73 -8.94 7.45 -6.00
C LEU A 73 -9.65 6.38 -6.86
N VAL A 74 -10.92 6.26 -6.52
CA VAL A 74 -11.99 5.43 -7.07
C VAL A 74 -11.84 5.21 -8.58
N PRO A 75 -12.15 4.01 -9.12
CA PRO A 75 -11.92 3.61 -10.52
C PRO A 75 -12.60 4.43 -11.63
N LYS A 76 -13.11 5.64 -11.35
CA LYS A 76 -13.76 6.54 -12.31
C LYS A 76 -13.33 8.01 -12.22
N GLU A 77 -12.46 8.39 -11.29
CA GLU A 77 -11.96 9.76 -11.20
C GLU A 77 -10.44 9.75 -11.37
N ASN A 78 -9.96 10.49 -12.36
CA ASN A 78 -8.53 10.79 -12.45
C ASN A 78 -8.12 11.45 -11.13
N PHE A 79 -7.02 11.00 -10.54
CA PHE A 79 -6.50 11.65 -9.34
C PHE A 79 -6.31 13.13 -9.62
N ASN A 80 -7.17 13.94 -9.01
CA ASN A 80 -7.15 15.38 -9.16
C ASN A 80 -6.47 15.96 -7.92
N MET A 81 -5.23 16.39 -8.10
CA MET A 81 -4.48 17.06 -7.04
C MET A 81 -5.27 18.25 -6.49
N ASP A 82 -6.02 18.98 -7.33
CA ASP A 82 -6.84 20.13 -6.92
C ASP A 82 -8.06 19.76 -6.08
N GLN A 83 -8.47 18.49 -6.08
CA GLN A 83 -9.55 17.99 -5.22
C GLN A 83 -9.03 17.34 -3.93
N SER A 84 -7.71 17.16 -3.81
CA SER A 84 -7.13 16.61 -2.60
C SER A 84 -7.23 17.57 -1.42
N HIS A 85 -7.29 17.03 -0.20
CA HIS A 85 -7.26 17.84 1.03
C HIS A 85 -5.94 18.63 1.10
N ALA A 86 -6.00 19.86 1.61
CA ALA A 86 -4.84 20.77 1.64
C ALA A 86 -3.54 20.16 2.23
N PRO A 87 -3.59 19.36 3.32
CA PRO A 87 -2.39 18.68 3.82
C PRO A 87 -1.79 17.70 2.82
N LEU A 88 -2.62 16.89 2.15
CA LEU A 88 -2.20 15.90 1.15
C LEU A 88 -1.64 16.59 -0.10
N LYS A 89 -2.26 17.69 -0.55
CA LYS A 89 -1.73 18.52 -1.65
C LYS A 89 -0.30 19.00 -1.36
N ALA A 90 -0.06 19.45 -0.13
CA ALA A 90 1.23 19.99 0.24
C ALA A 90 2.32 18.90 0.28
N ILE A 91 1.97 17.68 0.73
CA ILE A 91 2.87 16.51 0.70
C ILE A 91 3.23 16.10 -0.74
N LEU A 92 2.25 16.12 -1.64
CA LEU A 92 2.41 15.61 -3.00
C LEU A 92 3.03 16.63 -3.98
N ARG A 93 3.35 17.85 -3.54
CA ARG A 93 4.05 18.85 -4.38
C ARG A 93 5.55 18.50 -4.49
N SER A 94 6.13 18.72 -5.66
CA SER A 94 7.56 18.48 -5.93
C SER A 94 8.52 19.25 -5.01
N ALA A 95 8.05 20.34 -4.39
CA ALA A 95 8.78 21.16 -3.42
C ALA A 95 8.29 20.93 -1.99
N PHE A 96 8.05 19.67 -1.60
CA PHE A 96 7.61 19.35 -0.24
C PHE A 96 8.66 19.77 0.79
N ASN A 97 8.26 20.62 1.74
CA ASN A 97 9.06 21.01 2.90
C ASN A 97 8.34 20.53 4.17
N GLU A 98 8.91 19.52 4.80
CA GLU A 98 8.36 18.85 5.98
C GLU A 98 8.22 19.80 7.18
N GLN A 99 9.19 20.68 7.42
CA GLN A 99 9.20 21.61 8.56
C GLN A 99 8.09 22.66 8.42
N ALA A 100 7.95 23.24 7.22
CA ALA A 100 6.89 24.20 6.92
C ALA A 100 5.50 23.54 6.94
N TRP A 101 5.40 22.28 6.50
CA TRP A 101 4.17 21.50 6.56
C TRP A 101 3.74 21.23 8.00
N HIS A 102 4.66 20.75 8.85
CA HIS A 102 4.38 20.54 10.26
C HIS A 102 3.98 21.83 10.97
N ALA A 103 4.65 22.95 10.68
CA ALA A 103 4.26 24.25 11.23
C ALA A 103 2.84 24.67 10.80
N SER A 104 2.46 24.41 9.55
CA SER A 104 1.15 24.80 8.98
C SER A 104 -0.01 23.97 9.52
N TYR A 105 0.22 22.70 9.87
CA TYR A 105 -0.83 21.75 10.29
C TYR A 105 -0.72 21.32 11.76
N LYS A 106 0.21 21.88 12.54
CA LYS A 106 0.41 21.58 13.97
C LYS A 106 -0.88 21.76 14.79
N ASN A 107 -1.71 22.72 14.42
CA ASN A 107 -2.92 23.08 15.15
C ASN A 107 -4.16 22.26 14.76
N TRP A 108 -4.04 21.32 13.80
CA TRP A 108 -5.13 20.43 13.37
C TRP A 108 -5.12 19.06 14.08
N ILE A 109 -4.13 18.81 14.95
CA ILE A 109 -3.97 17.57 15.72
C ILE A 109 -4.40 17.77 17.20
N ASN A 110 -5.20 18.80 17.49
CA ASN A 110 -5.85 18.99 18.80
C ASN A 110 -7.32 18.59 18.74
#